data_AF-A0AA97DY74-F1
#
_entry.id   AF-A0AA97DY74-F1
#
_cell.length_a   1.000
_cell.length_b   1.000
_cell.length_c   1.000
_cell.angle_alpha   90.00
_cell.angle_beta   90.00
_cell.angle_gamma   90.00
#
_symmetry.space_group_name_H-M   'P 1'
#
loop_
_entity.id
_entity.type
_entity.pdbx_description
1 polymer ?
#
loop_
_entity_poly.entity_id
_entity_poly.type
_entity_poly.pdbx_seq_one_letter_code
_entity_poly.pdbx_strand_id
1 'polypeptide(L)'
;MFLSLFPMASWLKSYNRIQFGQDATAALIVTMLLIPQSLAYALVAGVPPEVGLYSSILPLIVYAIFGTSSSLSVGPVAVASLMTASSLANIAEQGSASYLTGAITLAFYLACY
;
A
#
# COMPACT_ATOMS: atom_id res chain seq x y z
N MET A 1 -18.05 19.26 12.35
CA MET A 1 -18.17 18.80 10.95
C MET A 1 -16.80 18.61 10.27
N PHE A 2 -15.80 19.48 10.46
CA PHE A 2 -14.45 19.28 9.87
C PHE A 2 -13.54 18.31 10.65
N LEU A 3 -13.72 18.15 11.97
CA LEU A 3 -12.88 17.27 12.79
C LEU A 3 -13.09 15.76 12.52
N SER A 4 -14.17 15.37 11.83
CA SER A 4 -14.41 13.99 11.40
C SER A 4 -13.69 13.62 10.10
N LEU A 5 -13.16 14.61 9.35
CA LEU A 5 -12.34 14.37 8.15
C LEU A 5 -10.89 14.04 8.48
N PHE A 6 -10.42 14.38 9.68
CA PHE A 6 -9.07 14.09 10.17
C PHE A 6 -9.12 13.35 11.51
N PRO A 7 -9.59 12.09 11.52
CA PRO A 7 -9.54 11.22 12.70
C PRO A 7 -8.12 11.07 13.25
N MET A 8 -7.09 11.41 12.47
CA MET A 8 -5.70 11.56 12.93
C MET A 8 -5.56 12.43 14.18
N ALA A 9 -6.32 13.53 14.25
CA ALA A 9 -6.23 14.51 15.32
C ALA A 9 -6.76 14.01 16.67
N SER A 10 -7.55 12.93 16.71
CA SER A 10 -8.07 12.38 17.98
C SER A 10 -7.04 11.48 18.66
N TRP A 11 -6.39 10.57 17.92
CA TRP A 11 -5.37 9.68 18.47
C TRP A 11 -4.03 10.39 18.71
N LEU A 12 -3.69 11.40 17.90
CA LEU A 12 -2.47 12.19 18.09
C LEU A 12 -2.48 12.97 19.41
N LYS A 13 -3.66 13.35 19.93
CA LYS A 13 -3.81 14.02 21.23
C LYS A 13 -3.51 13.10 22.43
N SER A 14 -3.74 11.80 22.30
CA SER A 14 -3.44 10.80 23.33
C SER A 14 -2.05 10.15 23.18
N TYR A 15 -1.28 10.59 22.17
CA TYR A 15 -0.02 9.94 21.79
C TYR A 15 1.11 10.28 22.78
N ASN A 16 1.74 9.25 23.36
CA ASN A 16 2.78 9.35 24.37
C ASN A 16 4.18 9.01 23.78
N ARG A 17 5.26 9.58 24.33
CA ARG A 17 6.66 9.21 24.04
C ARG A 17 6.97 7.71 24.18
N ILE A 18 6.31 6.97 25.07
CA ILE A 18 6.45 5.51 25.19
C ILE A 18 5.89 4.82 23.94
N GLN A 19 4.72 5.24 23.47
CA GLN A 19 4.10 4.73 22.24
C GLN A 19 4.96 5.07 21.03
N PHE A 20 5.54 6.27 20.99
CA PHE A 20 6.49 6.64 19.94
C PHE A 20 7.69 5.67 19.84
N GLY A 21 8.27 5.27 20.99
CA GLY A 21 9.37 4.30 20.98
C GLY A 21 8.94 2.92 20.49
N GLN A 22 7.76 2.46 20.90
CA GLN A 22 7.19 1.18 20.45
C GLN A 22 6.88 1.22 18.95
N ASP A 23 6.26 2.28 18.47
CA ASP A 23 5.93 2.45 17.05
C ASP A 23 7.19 2.61 16.20
N ALA A 24 8.24 3.28 16.68
CA ALA A 24 9.50 3.40 15.95
C ALA A 24 10.18 2.04 15.74
N THR A 25 10.23 1.20 16.78
CA THR A 25 10.77 -0.17 16.66
C THR A 25 9.90 -1.04 15.76
N ALA A 26 8.58 -0.97 15.90
CA ALA A 26 7.64 -1.68 15.03
C ALA A 26 7.79 -1.22 13.56
N ALA A 27 7.90 0.08 13.31
CA ALA A 27 8.07 0.65 11.98
C ALA A 27 9.37 0.19 11.31
N LEU A 28 10.48 0.09 12.07
CA LEU A 28 11.74 -0.47 11.55
C LEU A 28 11.58 -1.93 11.14
N ILE A 29 10.97 -2.75 11.98
CA ILE A 29 10.74 -4.17 11.70
C ILE A 29 9.83 -4.31 10.46
N VAL A 30 8.70 -3.61 10.46
CA VAL A 30 7.74 -3.64 9.35
C VAL A 30 8.43 -3.20 8.07
N THR A 31 9.19 -2.10 8.06
CA THR A 31 9.90 -1.62 6.86
C THR A 31 10.88 -2.66 6.33
N MET A 32 11.66 -3.31 7.21
CA MET A 32 12.59 -4.37 6.80
C MET A 32 11.88 -5.58 6.17
N LEU A 33 10.66 -5.91 6.61
CA LEU A 33 9.86 -6.99 6.03
C LEU A 33 9.15 -6.57 4.73
N LEU A 34 8.68 -5.33 4.68
CA LEU A 34 7.82 -4.82 3.61
C LEU A 34 8.60 -4.59 2.31
N ILE A 35 9.88 -4.19 2.39
CA ILE A 35 10.75 -4.04 1.20
C ILE A 35 10.84 -5.35 0.39
N PRO A 36 11.34 -6.47 0.94
CA PRO A 36 11.44 -7.71 0.16
C PRO A 36 10.07 -8.26 -0.23
N GLN A 37 9.06 -8.12 0.65
CA GLN A 37 7.70 -8.60 0.39
C GLN A 37 7.04 -7.87 -0.80
N SER A 38 7.15 -6.53 -0.84
CA SER A 38 6.57 -5.71 -1.91
C SER A 38 7.25 -5.95 -3.26
N LEU A 39 8.56 -6.13 -3.27
CA LEU A 39 9.32 -6.53 -4.46
C LEU A 39 8.83 -7.89 -4.98
N ALA A 40 8.69 -8.88 -4.10
CA ALA A 40 8.19 -10.20 -4.48
C ALA A 40 6.76 -10.13 -5.06
N TYR A 41 5.89 -9.32 -4.45
CA TYR A 41 4.50 -9.18 -4.89
C TYR A 41 4.36 -8.43 -6.22
N ALA A 42 5.27 -7.50 -6.54
CA ALA A 42 5.34 -6.87 -7.86
C ALA A 42 5.72 -7.89 -8.94
N LEU A 43 6.70 -8.75 -8.65
CA LEU A 43 7.10 -9.83 -9.56
C LEU A 43 5.96 -10.82 -9.80
N VAL A 44 5.22 -11.19 -8.75
CA VAL A 44 4.00 -12.04 -8.88
C VAL A 44 2.92 -11.35 -9.71
N ALA A 45 2.78 -10.03 -9.60
CA ALA A 45 1.85 -9.24 -10.39
C ALA A 45 2.31 -9.01 -11.84
N GLY A 46 3.52 -9.45 -12.23
CA GLY A 46 4.06 -9.27 -13.59
C GLY A 46 4.50 -7.84 -13.93
N VAL A 47 4.68 -6.98 -12.92
CA VAL A 47 5.13 -5.58 -13.08
C VAL A 47 6.57 -5.40 -12.60
N PRO A 48 7.27 -4.32 -13.03
CA PRO A 48 8.62 -4.03 -12.53
C PRO A 48 8.65 -3.95 -10.99
N PRO A 49 9.71 -4.45 -10.35
CA PRO A 49 9.78 -4.57 -8.89
C PRO A 49 9.65 -3.22 -8.17
N GLU A 50 10.10 -2.13 -8.77
CA GLU A 50 10.00 -0.77 -8.22
C GLU A 50 8.53 -0.35 -8.01
N VAL A 51 7.61 -0.89 -8.80
CA VAL A 51 6.16 -0.64 -8.66
C VAL A 51 5.63 -1.20 -7.34
N GLY A 52 6.22 -2.27 -6.81
CA GLY A 52 5.89 -2.82 -5.49
C GLY A 52 6.22 -1.84 -4.36
N LEU A 53 7.33 -1.13 -4.48
CA LEU A 53 7.72 -0.09 -3.52
C LEU A 53 6.72 1.08 -3.55
N TYR A 54 6.34 1.53 -4.75
CA TYR A 54 5.34 2.60 -4.89
C TYR A 54 3.96 2.17 -4.35
N SER A 55 3.55 0.94 -4.63
CA SER A 55 2.32 0.33 -4.10
C SER A 55 2.31 0.18 -2.58
N SER A 56 3.46 0.27 -1.92
CA SER A 56 3.57 0.19 -0.47
C SER A 56 3.56 1.56 0.18
N ILE A 57 4.31 2.52 -0.36
CA ILE A 57 4.48 3.84 0.24
C ILE A 57 3.22 4.68 0.10
N LEU A 58 2.62 4.69 -1.08
CA LEU A 58 1.54 5.62 -1.40
C LEU A 58 0.25 5.33 -0.59
N PRO A 59 -0.22 4.08 -0.45
CA PRO A 59 -1.38 3.77 0.40
C PRO A 59 -1.11 4.03 1.87
N LEU A 60 0.11 3.81 2.37
CA LEU A 60 0.49 4.12 3.75
C LEU A 60 0.39 5.62 4.05
N ILE A 61 0.86 6.48 3.14
CA ILE A 61 0.73 7.94 3.28
C ILE A 61 -0.74 8.37 3.27
N VAL A 62 -1.53 7.85 2.31
CA VAL A 62 -2.96 8.15 2.21
C VAL A 62 -3.69 7.69 3.47
N TYR A 63 -3.42 6.47 3.95
CA TYR A 63 -4.03 5.93 5.16
C TYR A 63 -3.57 6.67 6.42
N ALA A 64 -2.33 7.16 6.51
CA ALA A 64 -1.91 7.98 7.65
C ALA A 64 -2.73 9.28 7.76
N ILE A 65 -3.12 9.87 6.63
CA ILE A 65 -3.87 11.14 6.59
C ILE A 65 -5.37 10.92 6.84
N PHE A 66 -5.96 9.90 6.21
CA PHE A 66 -7.41 9.67 6.21
C PHE A 66 -7.88 8.49 7.08
N GLY A 67 -6.94 7.71 7.61
CA GLY A 67 -7.22 6.49 8.36
C GLY A 67 -7.78 6.76 9.74
N THR A 68 -8.78 5.97 10.12
CA THR A 68 -9.47 6.07 11.42
C THR A 68 -8.80 5.25 12.52
N SER A 69 -7.95 4.27 12.16
CA SER A 69 -7.27 3.37 13.11
C SER A 69 -5.76 3.53 13.01
N SER A 70 -5.10 3.69 14.17
CA SER A 70 -3.65 3.85 14.30
C SER A 70 -2.85 2.55 14.14
N SER A 71 -3.51 1.39 14.04
CA SER A 71 -2.84 0.08 13.97
C SER A 71 -3.04 -0.66 12.65
N LEU A 72 -3.87 -0.13 11.74
CA LEU A 72 -4.10 -0.75 10.45
C LEU A 72 -3.00 -0.29 9.47
N SER A 73 -2.31 -1.25 8.86
CA SER A 73 -1.35 -0.99 7.80
C SER A 73 -1.92 -1.43 6.46
N VAL A 74 -1.84 -0.55 5.47
CA VAL A 74 -2.31 -0.81 4.10
C VAL A 74 -1.08 -0.99 3.22
N GLY A 75 -1.01 -2.10 2.50
CA GLY A 75 0.11 -2.42 1.62
C GLY A 75 -0.25 -3.48 0.59
N PRO A 76 0.69 -3.81 -0.30
CA PRO A 76 0.46 -4.84 -1.32
C PRO A 76 0.22 -6.20 -0.67
N VAL A 77 -0.73 -6.95 -1.21
CA VAL A 77 -1.13 -8.28 -0.71
C VAL A 77 -0.95 -9.29 -1.83
N ALA A 78 -0.38 -10.47 -1.51
CA ALA A 78 -0.12 -11.54 -2.49
C ALA A 78 -1.34 -11.89 -3.35
N VAL A 79 -2.52 -11.94 -2.74
CA VAL A 79 -3.78 -12.26 -3.44
C VAL A 79 -4.12 -11.18 -4.46
N ALA A 80 -4.01 -9.89 -4.10
CA ALA A 80 -4.26 -8.79 -5.02
C ALA A 80 -3.26 -8.78 -6.19
N SER A 81 -1.99 -9.12 -5.95
CA SER A 81 -0.99 -9.30 -7.00
C SER A 81 -1.35 -10.42 -7.97
N LEU A 82 -1.75 -11.60 -7.46
CA LEU A 82 -2.18 -12.72 -8.29
C LEU A 82 -3.43 -12.38 -9.11
N MET A 83 -4.39 -11.67 -8.52
CA MET A 83 -5.61 -11.23 -9.21
C MET A 83 -5.31 -10.19 -10.29
N THR A 84 -4.37 -9.28 -10.04
CA THR A 84 -3.92 -8.31 -11.05
C THR A 84 -3.25 -9.03 -12.22
N ALA A 85 -2.36 -9.98 -11.92
CA ALA A 85 -1.69 -10.79 -12.94
C ALA A 85 -2.69 -11.59 -13.79
N SER A 86 -3.66 -12.27 -13.15
CA SER A 86 -4.66 -13.07 -13.86
C SER A 86 -5.63 -12.21 -14.68
N SER A 87 -5.97 -11.02 -14.20
CA SER A 87 -6.84 -10.08 -14.92
C SER A 87 -6.17 -9.51 -16.17
N LEU A 88 -4.87 -9.23 -16.10
CA LEU A 88 -4.11 -8.65 -17.21
C LEU A 88 -3.53 -9.68 -18.19
N ALA A 89 -3.43 -10.96 -17.80
CA ALA A 89 -2.78 -12.02 -18.56
C ALA A 89 -3.29 -12.16 -20.00
N ASN A 90 -4.58 -11.89 -20.25
CA ASN A 90 -5.21 -11.98 -21.58
C ASN A 90 -5.38 -10.62 -22.28
N ILE A 91 -4.96 -9.52 -21.65
CA ILE A 91 -5.21 -8.15 -22.12
C ILE A 91 -3.92 -7.51 -22.65
N ALA A 92 -2.79 -7.77 -22.00
CA ALA A 92 -1.50 -7.21 -22.37
C ALA A 92 -0.37 -8.20 -22.09
N GLU A 93 0.70 -8.13 -22.87
CA GLU A 93 1.91 -8.92 -22.67
C GLU A 93 2.70 -8.39 -21.46
N GLN A 94 3.16 -9.27 -20.57
CA GLN A 94 3.98 -8.89 -19.41
C GLN A 94 5.25 -8.16 -19.85
N GLY A 95 5.65 -7.13 -19.09
CA GLY A 95 6.80 -6.29 -19.42
C GLY A 95 6.53 -5.21 -20.49
N SER A 96 5.38 -5.24 -21.15
CA SER A 96 4.99 -4.15 -22.06
C SER A 96 4.52 -2.90 -21.30
N ALA A 97 4.66 -1.72 -21.93
CA ALA A 97 4.13 -0.48 -21.38
C ALA A 97 2.59 -0.52 -21.20
N SER A 98 1.90 -1.26 -22.07
CA SER A 98 0.45 -1.50 -21.98
C SER A 98 0.07 -2.29 -20.74
N TYR A 99 0.90 -3.23 -20.30
CA TYR A 99 0.68 -4.00 -19.07
C TYR A 99 0.75 -3.13 -17.83
N LEU A 100 1.78 -2.28 -17.74
CA LEU A 100 1.93 -1.33 -16.65
C LEU A 100 0.73 -0.36 -16.59
N THR A 101 0.33 0.16 -17.74
CA THR A 101 -0.83 1.07 -17.84
C THR A 101 -2.13 0.36 -17.45
N GLY A 102 -2.30 -0.90 -17.85
CA GLY A 102 -3.43 -1.75 -17.43
C GLY A 102 -3.47 -1.98 -15.92
N ALA A 103 -2.32 -2.26 -15.30
CA ALA A 103 -2.23 -2.41 -13.85
C ALA A 103 -2.58 -1.12 -13.09
N ILE A 104 -2.08 0.03 -13.56
CA ILE A 104 -2.38 1.34 -12.95
C ILE A 104 -3.86 1.70 -13.09
N THR A 105 -4.45 1.49 -14.27
CA THR A 105 -5.87 1.77 -14.50
C THR A 105 -6.76 0.86 -13.65
N LEU A 106 -6.46 -0.43 -13.56
CA LEU A 106 -7.17 -1.36 -12.69
C LEU A 106 -7.10 -0.93 -11.21
N ALA A 107 -5.90 -0.55 -10.74
CA ALA A 107 -5.72 -0.05 -9.38
C ALA A 107 -6.53 1.24 -9.13
N PHE A 108 -6.58 2.14 -10.10
CA PHE A 108 -7.40 3.36 -10.02
C PHE A 108 -8.89 3.04 -9.94
N TYR A 109 -9.40 2.12 -10.77
CA TYR A 109 -10.80 1.69 -10.71
C TYR A 109 -11.16 1.08 -9.34
N LEU A 110 -10.29 0.24 -8.78
CA LEU A 110 -10.48 -0.34 -7.45
C LEU A 110 -10.44 0.70 -6.33
N ALA A 111 -9.66 1.77 -6.50
CA ALA A 111 -9.57 2.85 -5.50
C ALA A 111 -10.80 3.78 -5.52
N CYS A 112 -11.47 3.91 -6.67
CA CYS A 112 -12.66 4.74 -6.81
C CYS A 112 -13.99 4.02 -6.52
N TYR A 113 -13.97 2.68 -6.44
CA TYR A 113 -15.14 1.85 -6.15
C TYR A 113 -15.30 1.63 -4.65
#